data_AF-A0A7J8RYA3-F1
#
_entry.id   AF-A0A7J8RYA3-F1
#
_cell.length_a   1.000
_cell.length_b   1.000
_cell.length_c   1.000
_cell.angle_alpha   90.00
_cell.angle_beta   90.00
_cell.angle_gamma   90.00
#
_symmetry.space_group_name_H-M   'P 1'
#
loop_
_entity.id
_entity.type
_entity.pdbx_description
1 polymer ?
#
loop_
_entity_poly.entity_id
_entity_poly.type
_entity_poly.pdbx_seq_one_letter_code
_entity_poly.pdbx_strand_id
1 'polypeptide(L)'
;MKFATKTLKVYKDMEDLMSKEGKPYRMKQQSQVFFIEAKWFHGNYISTKEEYMPIALLSCGYLQLAIASFVGMEDGITKETFNWAANEPKIIRASNIICRLMSDIAGHKVEQERGHVSSAVECYMKQYGVSMQEAYDELNKQ
;
A
#
# COMPACT_ATOMS: atom_id res chain seq x y z
N MET A 1 -16.99 -7.15 19.55
CA MET A 1 -18.07 -6.57 18.70
C MET A 1 -17.96 -5.05 18.52
N LYS A 2 -17.89 -4.22 19.57
CA LYS A 2 -17.91 -2.74 19.44
C LYS A 2 -16.80 -2.13 18.55
N PHE A 3 -15.60 -2.70 18.56
CA PHE A 3 -14.47 -2.22 17.73
C PHE A 3 -14.73 -2.44 16.23
N ALA A 4 -15.07 -3.67 15.82
CA ALA A 4 -15.34 -3.99 14.42
C ALA A 4 -16.47 -3.15 13.81
N THR A 5 -17.54 -2.88 14.57
CA THR A 5 -18.64 -2.01 14.11
C THR A 5 -18.18 -0.56 13.93
N LYS A 6 -17.31 -0.04 14.80
CA LYS A 6 -16.71 1.30 14.64
C LYS A 6 -15.82 1.37 13.40
N THR A 7 -15.00 0.35 13.17
CA THR A 7 -14.14 0.26 11.98
C THR A 7 -14.95 0.23 10.68
N LEU A 8 -16.01 -0.58 10.61
CA LEU A 8 -16.90 -0.63 9.45
C LEU A 8 -17.61 0.71 9.20
N LYS A 9 -18.07 1.37 10.27
CA LYS A 9 -18.63 2.71 10.17
C LYS A 9 -17.62 3.69 9.58
N VAL A 10 -16.36 3.64 10.03
CA VAL A 10 -15.29 4.52 9.53
C VAL A 10 -15.06 4.30 8.03
N TYR A 11 -14.99 3.06 7.55
CA TYR A 11 -14.88 2.80 6.10
C TYR A 11 -16.07 3.36 5.30
N LYS A 12 -17.28 3.24 5.83
CA LYS A 12 -18.48 3.82 5.21
C LYS A 12 -18.42 5.35 5.19
N ASP A 13 -18.03 5.97 6.30
CA ASP A 13 -17.89 7.43 6.39
C ASP A 13 -16.80 7.93 5.42
N MET A 14 -15.71 7.17 5.22
CA MET A 14 -14.70 7.46 4.20
C MET A 14 -15.27 7.38 2.78
N GLU A 15 -16.06 6.34 2.47
CA GLU A 15 -16.69 6.17 1.16
C GLU A 15 -17.60 7.35 0.82
N ASP A 16 -18.42 7.78 1.78
CA ASP A 16 -19.33 8.92 1.63
C ASP A 16 -18.57 10.24 1.45
N LEU A 17 -17.47 10.45 2.19
CA LEU A 17 -16.64 11.65 2.08
C LEU A 17 -15.92 11.73 0.73
N MET A 18 -15.29 10.64 0.30
CA MET A 18 -14.60 10.57 -1.00
C MET A 18 -15.57 10.81 -2.16
N SER A 19 -16.77 10.21 -2.09
CA SER A 19 -17.82 10.40 -3.08
C SER A 19 -18.26 11.86 -3.19
N LYS A 20 -18.39 12.57 -2.06
CA LYS A 20 -18.73 14.01 -2.04
C LYS A 20 -17.63 14.89 -2.64
N GLU A 21 -16.36 14.51 -2.49
CA GLU A 21 -15.23 15.22 -3.10
C GLU A 21 -14.99 14.83 -4.57
N GLY A 22 -15.83 13.97 -5.16
CA GLY A 22 -15.65 13.47 -6.52
C GLY A 22 -14.43 12.56 -6.70
N LYS A 23 -13.83 12.09 -5.60
CA LYS A 23 -12.68 11.20 -5.62
C LYS A 23 -13.16 9.74 -5.67
N PRO A 24 -12.52 8.86 -6.46
CA PRO A 24 -12.88 7.45 -6.47
C PRO A 24 -12.70 6.84 -5.08
N TYR A 25 -13.62 5.97 -4.68
CA TYR A 25 -13.51 5.24 -3.43
C TYR A 25 -12.20 4.44 -3.37
N ARG A 26 -11.39 4.61 -2.31
CA ARG A 26 -10.05 4.00 -2.20
C ARG A 26 -10.06 2.48 -2.37
N MET A 27 -11.10 1.78 -1.90
CA MET A 27 -11.22 0.33 -2.09
C MET A 27 -11.39 -0.06 -3.57
N LYS A 28 -12.07 0.78 -4.36
CA LYS A 28 -12.21 0.58 -5.81
C LYS A 28 -10.87 0.78 -6.52
N GLN A 29 -10.07 1.75 -6.08
CA GLN A 29 -8.71 1.91 -6.60
C GLN A 29 -7.83 0.72 -6.21
N GLN A 30 -7.98 0.21 -4.99
CA GLN A 30 -7.23 -0.94 -4.50
C GLN A 30 -7.54 -2.21 -5.30
N SER A 31 -8.80 -2.46 -5.65
CA SER A 31 -9.15 -3.60 -6.51
C SER A 31 -8.57 -3.47 -7.92
N GLN A 32 -8.47 -2.25 -8.46
CA GLN A 32 -7.85 -2.00 -9.77
C GLN A 32 -6.36 -2.31 -9.75
N VAL A 33 -5.63 -1.91 -8.71
CA VAL A 33 -4.19 -2.22 -8.61
C VAL A 33 -3.92 -3.69 -8.34
N PHE A 34 -4.76 -4.38 -7.56
CA PHE A 34 -4.66 -5.84 -7.43
C PHE A 34 -4.89 -6.56 -8.77
N PHE A 35 -5.78 -6.04 -9.62
CA PHE A 35 -5.95 -6.58 -10.96
C PHE A 35 -4.72 -6.36 -11.86
N ILE A 36 -4.01 -5.25 -11.69
CA ILE A 36 -2.73 -5.01 -12.37
C ILE A 36 -1.66 -5.99 -11.88
N GLU A 37 -1.52 -6.17 -10.57
CA GLU A 37 -0.60 -7.14 -9.98
C GLU A 37 -0.90 -8.58 -10.45
N ALA A 38 -2.19 -8.95 -10.53
CA ALA A 38 -2.60 -10.25 -11.05
C ALA A 38 -2.21 -10.42 -12.53
N LYS A 39 -2.35 -9.38 -13.35
CA LYS A 39 -1.89 -9.41 -14.75
C LYS A 39 -0.37 -9.58 -14.84
N TRP A 40 0.39 -8.87 -14.01
CA TRP A 40 1.85 -9.01 -13.98
C TRP A 40 2.25 -10.43 -13.59
N PHE A 41 1.63 -10.97 -12.54
CA PHE A 41 1.86 -12.34 -12.09
C PHE A 41 1.57 -13.36 -13.20
N HIS A 42 0.36 -13.36 -13.77
CA HIS A 42 -0.02 -14.31 -14.82
C HIS A 42 0.75 -14.12 -16.12
N GLY A 43 1.23 -12.90 -16.40
CA GLY A 43 2.06 -12.59 -17.55
C GLY A 43 3.56 -12.85 -17.37
N ASN A 44 3.99 -13.33 -16.19
CA ASN A 44 5.42 -13.41 -15.81
C ASN A 44 6.17 -12.09 -16.05
N TYR A 45 5.47 -10.97 -15.86
CA TYR A 45 6.02 -9.65 -16.10
C TYR A 45 6.62 -9.08 -14.82
N ILE A 46 7.92 -8.84 -14.86
CA ILE A 46 8.64 -8.12 -13.81
C ILE A 46 8.70 -6.64 -14.22
N SER A 47 8.00 -5.78 -13.50
CA SER A 47 7.96 -4.33 -13.70
C SER A 47 9.28 -3.64 -13.37
N THR A 48 9.46 -2.41 -13.84
CA THR A 48 10.50 -1.51 -13.27
C THR A 48 10.07 -0.99 -11.91
N LYS A 49 11.00 -0.43 -11.14
CA LYS A 49 10.68 0.25 -9.87
C LYS A 49 9.68 1.39 -10.08
N GLU A 50 9.82 2.15 -11.16
CA GLU A 50 8.96 3.30 -11.47
C GLU A 50 7.52 2.88 -11.81
N GLU A 51 7.34 1.72 -12.44
CA GLU A 51 6.03 1.12 -12.70
C GLU A 51 5.43 0.46 -11.45
N TYR A 52 6.28 -0.24 -10.68
CA TYR A 52 5.90 -1.00 -9.50
C TYR A 52 5.40 -0.09 -8.37
N MET A 53 6.19 0.92 -8.00
CA MET A 53 5.95 1.69 -6.77
C MET A 53 4.56 2.35 -6.70
N PRO A 54 4.04 3.02 -7.75
CA PRO A 54 2.70 3.61 -7.70
C PRO A 54 1.59 2.57 -7.45
N ILE A 55 1.73 1.36 -7.98
CA ILE A 55 0.78 0.25 -7.81
C ILE A 55 0.91 -0.33 -6.39
N ALA A 56 2.15 -0.60 -5.99
CA ALA A 56 2.51 -1.20 -4.70
C ALA A 56 2.10 -0.33 -3.50
N LEU A 57 2.22 0.99 -3.61
CA LEU A 57 1.83 1.93 -2.55
C LEU A 57 0.31 2.00 -2.36
N LEU A 58 -0.47 1.72 -3.41
CA LEU A 58 -1.93 1.61 -3.32
C LEU A 58 -2.34 0.22 -2.82
N SER A 59 -1.68 -0.85 -3.27
CA SER A 59 -2.01 -2.23 -2.88
C SER A 59 -1.66 -2.52 -1.42
N CYS A 60 -0.59 -1.91 -0.89
CA CYS A 60 -0.14 -2.03 0.51
C CYS A 60 -1.24 -1.69 1.53
N GLY A 61 -2.17 -0.79 1.20
CA GLY A 61 -3.27 -0.42 2.10
C GLY A 61 -2.85 0.38 3.33
N TYR A 62 -1.61 0.90 3.37
CA TYR A 62 -1.09 1.63 4.53
C TYR A 62 -1.97 2.82 4.93
N LEU A 63 -2.52 3.56 3.96
CA LEU A 63 -3.36 4.72 4.27
C LEU A 63 -4.70 4.28 4.92
N GLN A 64 -5.29 3.19 4.47
CA GLN A 64 -6.46 2.58 5.10
C GLN A 64 -6.14 2.17 6.55
N LEU A 65 -4.95 1.59 6.78
CA LEU A 65 -4.47 1.23 8.12
C LEU A 65 -4.24 2.47 9.00
N ALA A 66 -3.60 3.51 8.47
CA ALA A 66 -3.32 4.75 9.18
C ALA A 66 -4.61 5.49 9.58
N ILE A 67 -5.62 5.51 8.71
CA ILE A 67 -6.91 6.10 9.07
C ILE A 67 -7.64 5.18 10.06
N ALA A 68 -7.63 3.86 9.87
CA ALA A 68 -8.27 2.94 10.81
C ALA A 68 -7.65 2.99 12.23
N SER A 69 -6.35 3.30 12.37
CA SER A 69 -5.71 3.43 13.68
C SER A 69 -6.19 4.64 14.49
N PHE A 70 -6.63 5.71 13.82
CA PHE A 70 -7.22 6.89 14.48
C PHE A 70 -8.57 6.63 15.14
N VAL A 71 -9.25 5.51 14.82
CA VAL A 71 -10.56 5.14 15.40
C VAL A 71 -10.49 4.90 16.92
N GLY A 72 -9.31 4.56 17.44
CA GLY A 72 -9.08 4.31 18.86
C GLY A 72 -8.63 5.54 19.67
N MET A 73 -8.39 6.68 19.03
CA MET A 73 -7.92 7.90 19.70
C MET A 73 -9.09 8.62 20.40
N GLU A 74 -8.81 9.30 21.53
CA GLU A 74 -9.83 9.97 22.35
C GLU A 74 -10.66 10.99 21.56
N ASP A 75 -10.02 11.73 20.66
CA ASP A 75 -10.68 12.74 19.80
C ASP A 75 -11.39 12.13 18.57
N GLY A 76 -11.24 10.82 18.34
CA GLY A 76 -11.77 10.11 17.18
C GLY A 76 -11.22 10.61 15.83
N ILE A 77 -11.86 10.16 14.74
CA ILE A 77 -11.63 10.71 13.40
C ILE A 77 -12.55 11.89 13.17
N THR A 78 -11.96 13.05 12.89
CA THR A 78 -12.66 14.21 12.32
C THR A 78 -12.54 14.21 10.80
N LYS A 79 -13.40 14.98 10.12
CA LYS A 79 -13.32 15.16 8.66
C LYS A 79 -11.98 15.78 8.27
N GLU A 80 -11.47 16.68 9.08
CA GLU A 80 -10.19 17.36 8.92
C GLU A 80 -9.03 16.37 8.99
N THR A 81 -9.00 15.50 9.99
CA THR A 81 -7.96 14.45 10.12
C THR A 81 -8.03 13.46 8.96
N PHE A 82 -9.24 13.08 8.53
CA PHE A 82 -9.42 12.24 7.36
C PHE A 82 -8.89 12.91 6.09
N ASN A 83 -9.29 14.15 5.81
CA ASN A 83 -8.86 14.89 4.63
C ASN A 83 -7.35 15.15 4.64
N TRP A 84 -6.78 15.46 5.81
CA TRP A 84 -5.34 15.55 6.00
C TRP A 84 -4.66 14.25 5.61
N ALA A 85 -5.07 13.11 6.15
CA ALA A 85 -4.46 11.81 5.84
C ALA A 85 -4.66 11.42 4.36
N ALA A 86 -5.86 11.63 3.82
CA ALA A 86 -6.24 11.27 2.45
C ALA A 86 -5.48 12.08 1.38
N ASN A 87 -4.96 13.26 1.73
CA ASN A 87 -4.09 14.08 0.89
C ASN A 87 -2.62 13.65 0.96
N GLU A 88 -2.30 12.54 1.63
CA GLU A 88 -0.98 11.90 1.66
C GLU A 88 0.16 12.86 2.01
N PRO A 89 0.12 13.48 3.21
CA PRO A 89 1.18 14.35 3.68
C PRO A 89 2.52 13.58 3.71
N LYS A 90 3.64 14.31 3.65
CA LYS A 90 4.98 13.72 3.53
C LYS A 90 5.22 12.56 4.51
N ILE A 91 4.73 12.67 5.74
CA ILE A 91 4.83 11.61 6.75
C ILE A 91 4.09 10.33 6.34
N ILE A 92 2.83 10.44 5.91
CA ILE A 92 2.03 9.28 5.44
C ILE A 92 2.68 8.67 4.19
N ARG A 93 3.15 9.49 3.25
CA ARG A 93 3.83 9.01 2.04
C ARG A 93 5.11 8.26 2.37
N ALA A 94 5.96 8.83 3.23
CA ALA A 94 7.20 8.19 3.67
C ALA A 94 6.92 6.87 4.41
N SER A 95 5.97 6.87 5.34
CA SER A 95 5.61 5.65 6.07
C SER A 95 5.03 4.58 5.16
N ASN A 96 4.27 4.94 4.12
CA ASN A 96 3.76 3.97 3.15
C ASN A 96 4.91 3.32 2.34
N ILE A 97 5.88 4.11 1.90
CA ILE A 97 7.09 3.60 1.20
C ILE A 97 7.85 2.63 2.11
N ILE A 98 8.14 3.04 3.35
CA ILE A 98 8.83 2.19 4.32
C ILE A 98 8.04 0.91 4.58
N CYS A 99 6.74 1.01 4.81
CA CYS A 99 5.87 -0.15 5.06
C CYS A 99 5.89 -1.14 3.89
N ARG A 100 5.73 -0.66 2.65
CA ARG A 100 5.75 -1.53 1.46
C ARG A 100 7.09 -2.22 1.29
N LEU A 101 8.19 -1.48 1.36
CA LEU A 101 9.52 -2.05 1.12
C LEU A 101 9.94 -3.01 2.23
N MET A 102 9.65 -2.70 3.50
CA MET A 102 9.86 -3.66 4.59
C MET A 102 9.00 -4.91 4.42
N SER A 103 7.74 -4.75 3.97
CA SER A 103 6.87 -5.90 3.71
C SER A 103 7.40 -6.78 2.58
N ASP A 104 7.92 -6.18 1.50
CA ASP A 104 8.56 -6.91 0.39
C ASP A 104 9.77 -7.69 0.89
N ILE A 105 10.66 -7.06 1.64
CA ILE A 105 11.89 -7.70 2.14
C ILE A 105 11.55 -8.83 3.13
N ALA A 106 10.68 -8.56 4.09
CA ALA A 106 10.33 -9.52 5.14
C ALA A 106 9.52 -10.71 4.58
N GLY A 107 8.63 -10.45 3.62
CA GLY A 107 7.80 -11.47 2.96
C GLY A 107 8.52 -12.24 1.85
N HIS A 108 9.60 -11.67 1.28
CA HIS A 108 10.18 -12.07 0.00
C HIS A 108 10.26 -13.59 -0.23
N LYS A 109 10.91 -14.33 0.68
CA LYS A 109 11.12 -15.78 0.53
C LYS A 109 9.80 -16.55 0.50
N VAL A 110 8.89 -16.25 1.44
CA VAL A 110 7.59 -16.90 1.55
C VAL A 110 6.71 -16.57 0.34
N GLU A 111 6.80 -15.33 -0.15
CA GLU A 111 6.07 -14.87 -1.32
C GLU A 111 6.56 -15.52 -2.62
N GLN A 112 7.87 -15.70 -2.77
CA GLN A 112 8.45 -16.45 -3.89
C GLN A 112 8.07 -17.94 -3.85
N GLU A 113 8.15 -18.58 -2.68
CA GLU A 113 7.82 -20.00 -2.52
C GLU A 113 6.35 -20.32 -2.87
N ARG A 114 5.41 -19.43 -2.52
CA ARG A 114 3.98 -19.63 -2.81
C ARG A 114 3.56 -19.22 -4.22
N GLY A 115 4.46 -18.63 -5.00
CA GLY A 115 4.15 -18.02 -6.29
C GLY A 115 3.35 -16.73 -6.13
N HIS A 116 4.05 -15.62 -5.96
CA HIS A 116 3.47 -14.28 -5.87
C HIS A 116 3.96 -13.36 -6.99
N VAL A 117 3.30 -12.21 -7.17
CA VAL A 117 3.78 -11.17 -8.07
C VAL A 117 5.17 -10.70 -7.63
N SER A 118 6.02 -10.34 -8.59
CA SER A 118 7.34 -9.77 -8.32
C SER A 118 7.24 -8.55 -7.39
N SER A 119 8.07 -8.54 -6.35
CA SER A 119 8.15 -7.49 -5.34
C SER A 119 9.14 -6.39 -5.77
N ALA A 120 9.34 -5.38 -4.92
CA ALA A 120 10.41 -4.40 -5.13
C ALA A 120 11.79 -5.05 -5.28
N VAL A 121 12.02 -6.23 -4.68
CA VAL A 121 13.31 -6.94 -4.73
C VAL A 121 13.59 -7.42 -6.15
N GLU A 122 12.67 -8.15 -6.78
CA GLU A 122 12.80 -8.59 -8.18
C GLU A 122 12.88 -7.40 -9.14
N CYS A 123 12.06 -6.37 -8.92
CA CYS A 123 12.07 -5.17 -9.75
C CYS A 123 13.46 -4.51 -9.72
N TYR A 124 14.04 -4.37 -8.53
CA TYR A 124 15.37 -3.78 -8.35
C TYR A 124 16.48 -4.65 -8.96
N MET A 125 16.46 -5.96 -8.68
CA MET A 125 17.44 -6.91 -9.25
C MET A 125 17.41 -6.89 -10.78
N LYS A 126 16.22 -6.93 -11.38
CA LYS A 126 16.07 -6.90 -12.84
C LYS A 126 16.53 -5.58 -13.44
N GLN A 127 16.19 -4.46 -12.80
CA GLN A 127 16.48 -3.13 -13.33
C GLN A 127 17.97 -2.78 -13.27
N TYR A 128 18.66 -3.19 -12.22
CA TYR A 128 20.06 -2.83 -11.99
C TYR A 128 21.05 -3.98 -12.19
N GLY A 129 20.57 -5.20 -12.46
CA GLY A 129 21.41 -6.38 -12.67
C GLY A 129 22.20 -6.80 -11.43
N VAL A 130 21.68 -6.50 -10.24
CA VAL A 130 22.36 -6.75 -8.96
C VAL A 130 21.89 -8.05 -8.30
N SER A 131 22.67 -8.51 -7.32
CA SER A 131 22.28 -9.65 -6.48
C SER A 131 21.10 -9.30 -5.56
N MET A 132 20.45 -10.34 -5.03
CA MET A 132 19.37 -10.19 -4.06
C MET A 132 19.83 -9.46 -2.79
N GLN A 133 21.04 -9.73 -2.32
CA GLN A 133 21.56 -9.09 -1.12
C GLN A 133 21.81 -7.59 -1.34
N GLU A 134 22.38 -7.22 -2.49
CA GLU A 134 22.54 -5.80 -2.85
C GLU A 134 21.20 -5.09 -2.98
N ALA A 135 20.18 -5.75 -3.54
CA ALA A 135 18.82 -5.22 -3.59
C ALA A 135 18.24 -5.00 -2.18
N TYR A 136 18.39 -5.96 -1.26
CA TYR A 136 17.98 -5.76 0.14
C TYR A 136 18.69 -4.60 0.80
N ASP A 137 20.01 -4.50 0.63
CA ASP A 137 20.81 -3.45 1.25
C ASP A 137 20.40 -2.06 0.75
N GLU A 138 20.07 -1.92 -0.54
CA GLU A 138 19.58 -0.65 -1.08
C GLU A 138 18.16 -0.32 -0.63
N LEU A 139 17.24 -1.29 -0.68
CA LEU A 139 15.85 -1.07 -0.30
C LEU A 139 15.70 -0.73 1.20
N ASN A 140 16.65 -1.14 2.04
CA ASN A 140 16.70 -0.79 3.47
C ASN A 140 17.24 0.62 3.77
N LYS A 141 17.76 1.37 2.79
CA LYS A 141 18.33 2.73 3.01
C LYS A 141 17.29 3.87 3.00
N GLN A 142 16.01 3.54 2.87
CA GLN A 142 14.91 4.49 2.65
C GLN A 142 14.58 5.32 3.90
#